data_AF-A0AAN0KCB9-F1
#
_entry.id   AF-A0AAN0KCB9-F1
#
_cell.length_a   1.000
_cell.length_b   1.000
_cell.length_c   1.000
_cell.angle_alpha   90.00
_cell.angle_beta   90.00
_cell.angle_gamma   90.00
#
_symmetry.space_group_name_H-M   'P 1'
#
loop_
_entity.id
_entity.type
_entity.pdbx_description
1 polymer ?
#
loop_
_entity_poly.entity_id
_entity_poly.type
_entity_poly.pdbx_seq_one_letter_code
_entity_poly.pdbx_strand_id
1 'polypeptide(L)'
;MELLGKQAAWVLIGQGALAIVLGAIVLTWPGLTVAAFALVWGIYALVDGIGELALGATSAGVQGRGWLIFSGILGIVAGIIVVFNPFMSAAVLTWVLGIWLIVHGVFVFAGGFSLPGNHKWWVVVSGVLLVIAGAIFVANPAEAALSLAFLLGWLAIVWGIFCTVAGIALMIGARRVGSQL
;
A
#
# COMPACT_ATOMS: atom_id res chain seq x y z
N MET A 1 27.71 2.70 -21.47
CA MET A 1 26.49 1.88 -21.25
C MET A 1 26.72 0.75 -20.24
N GLU A 2 27.90 0.12 -20.20
CA GLU A 2 28.23 -0.99 -19.29
C GLU A 2 28.15 -0.64 -17.79
N LEU A 3 28.56 0.58 -17.40
CA LEU A 3 28.47 1.05 -16.00
C LEU A 3 27.01 1.20 -15.51
N LEU A 4 26.09 1.57 -16.41
CA LEU A 4 24.66 1.73 -16.08
C LEU A 4 24.00 0.37 -15.85
N GLY A 5 24.35 -0.65 -16.64
CA GLY A 5 23.82 -2.02 -16.48
C GLY A 5 24.29 -2.69 -15.18
N LYS A 6 25.55 -2.47 -14.79
CA LYS A 6 26.10 -2.99 -13.53
C LYS A 6 25.47 -2.32 -12.30
N GLN A 7 25.26 -1.00 -12.33
CA GLN A 7 24.59 -0.28 -11.25
C GLN A 7 23.13 -0.74 -11.09
N ALA A 8 22.40 -0.88 -12.19
CA ALA A 8 21.03 -1.39 -12.18
C ALA A 8 20.96 -2.82 -11.60
N ALA A 9 21.89 -3.70 -11.98
CA ALA A 9 21.96 -5.07 -11.43
C ALA A 9 22.19 -5.08 -9.91
N TRP A 10 23.09 -4.25 -9.40
CA TRP A 10 23.33 -4.12 -7.95
C TRP A 10 22.12 -3.61 -7.19
N VAL A 11 21.41 -2.61 -7.73
CA VAL A 11 20.18 -2.09 -7.14
C VAL A 11 19.11 -3.19 -7.09
N LEU A 12 18.93 -3.96 -8.17
CA LEU A 12 17.94 -5.04 -8.23
C LEU A 12 18.24 -6.17 -7.24
N ILE A 13 19.50 -6.58 -7.11
CA ILE A 13 19.92 -7.60 -6.14
C ILE A 13 19.69 -7.08 -4.71
N GLY A 14 20.10 -5.85 -4.42
CA GLY A 14 19.91 -5.24 -3.11
C GLY A 14 18.44 -5.10 -2.72
N GLN A 15 17.61 -4.58 -3.64
CA GLN A 15 16.16 -4.47 -3.45
C GLN A 15 15.50 -5.85 -3.29
N GLY A 16 15.93 -6.83 -4.07
CA GLY A 16 15.40 -8.20 -4.01
C GLY A 16 15.71 -8.88 -2.69
N ALA A 17 16.97 -8.81 -2.23
CA ALA A 17 17.36 -9.34 -0.93
C ALA A 17 16.62 -8.64 0.22
N LEU A 18 16.49 -7.32 0.17
CA LEU A 18 15.73 -6.56 1.17
C LEU A 18 14.25 -6.99 1.20
N ALA A 19 13.61 -7.14 0.04
CA ALA A 19 12.22 -7.57 -0.05
C ALA A 19 12.00 -8.99 0.52
N ILE A 20 12.93 -9.92 0.30
CA ILE A 20 12.88 -11.26 0.89
C ILE A 20 12.96 -11.19 2.42
N VAL A 21 13.93 -10.43 2.95
CA VAL A 21 14.11 -10.28 4.40
C VAL A 21 12.89 -9.64 5.04
N LEU A 22 12.38 -8.55 4.47
CA LEU A 22 11.18 -7.88 4.96
C LEU A 22 9.96 -8.80 4.90
N GLY A 23 9.77 -9.53 3.79
CA GLY A 23 8.69 -10.50 3.66
C GLY A 23 8.78 -11.61 4.71
N ALA A 24 9.98 -12.13 4.99
CA ALA A 24 10.17 -13.12 6.05
C ALA A 24 9.85 -12.57 7.46
N ILE A 25 10.23 -11.32 7.76
CA ILE A 25 9.89 -10.65 9.01
C ILE A 25 8.37 -10.53 9.16
N VAL A 26 7.69 -10.08 8.10
CA VAL A 26 6.22 -9.92 8.06
C VAL A 26 5.53 -11.25 8.37
N LEU A 27 5.97 -12.33 7.75
CA LEU A 27 5.37 -13.67 7.95
C LEU A 27 5.65 -14.24 9.35
N THR A 28 6.77 -13.88 9.96
CA THR A 28 7.13 -14.36 11.30
C THR A 28 6.38 -13.57 12.39
N TRP A 29 6.13 -12.27 12.18
CA TRP A 29 5.48 -11.39 13.15
C TRP A 29 4.36 -10.55 12.50
N PRO A 30 3.27 -11.16 12.01
CA PRO A 30 2.24 -10.46 11.24
C PRO A 30 1.51 -9.41 12.06
N GLY A 31 1.15 -9.71 13.32
CA GLY A 31 0.46 -8.76 14.19
C GLY A 31 1.28 -7.50 14.50
N LEU A 32 2.58 -7.66 14.78
CA LEU A 32 3.48 -6.53 14.99
C LEU A 32 3.73 -5.74 13.72
N THR A 33 3.79 -6.40 12.56
CA THR A 33 3.92 -5.72 11.27
C THR A 33 2.70 -4.85 10.99
N VAL A 34 1.49 -5.39 11.20
CA VAL A 34 0.23 -4.64 11.07
C VAL A 34 0.23 -3.41 12.01
N ALA A 35 0.62 -3.59 13.27
CA ALA A 35 0.73 -2.49 14.22
C ALA A 35 1.78 -1.45 13.79
N ALA A 36 2.93 -1.87 13.27
CA ALA A 36 3.96 -0.98 12.77
C ALA A 36 3.48 -0.15 11.57
N PHE A 37 2.78 -0.77 10.60
CA PHE A 37 2.16 -0.04 9.49
C PHE A 37 1.12 0.96 9.98
N ALA A 38 0.27 0.56 10.93
CA ALA A 38 -0.69 1.48 11.54
C ALA A 38 0.03 2.66 12.19
N LEU A 39 1.07 2.43 13.00
CA LEU A 39 1.86 3.49 13.62
C LEU A 39 2.49 4.45 12.60
N VAL A 40 3.09 3.93 11.53
CA VAL A 40 3.66 4.76 10.46
C VAL A 40 2.58 5.66 9.85
N TRP A 41 1.41 5.09 9.56
CA TRP A 41 0.28 5.86 9.05
C TRP A 41 -0.25 6.88 10.06
N GLY A 42 -0.31 6.53 11.35
CA GLY A 42 -0.74 7.43 12.42
C GLY A 42 0.21 8.61 12.62
N ILE A 43 1.51 8.37 12.57
CA ILE A 43 2.52 9.43 12.61
C ILE A 43 2.38 10.34 11.38
N TYR A 44 2.17 9.76 10.19
CA TYR A 44 1.89 10.54 8.99
C TYR A 44 0.64 11.43 9.18
N ALA A 45 -0.46 10.86 9.69
CA ALA A 45 -1.70 11.59 9.95
C ALA A 45 -1.52 12.72 10.99
N LEU A 46 -0.65 12.56 11.99
CA LEU A 46 -0.28 13.64 12.91
C LEU A 46 0.43 14.78 12.17
N VAL A 47 1.45 14.45 11.37
CA VAL A 47 2.25 15.45 10.66
C VAL A 47 1.39 16.22 9.66
N ASP A 48 0.58 15.49 8.89
CA ASP A 48 -0.36 16.04 7.91
C ASP A 48 -1.42 16.92 8.61
N GLY A 49 -2.03 16.42 9.69
CA GLY A 49 -3.03 17.17 10.44
C GLY A 49 -2.48 18.46 11.08
N ILE A 50 -1.25 18.43 11.58
CA ILE A 50 -0.55 19.64 12.07
C ILE A 50 -0.34 20.63 10.91
N GLY A 51 0.09 20.15 9.75
CA GLY A 51 0.28 20.96 8.55
C GLY A 51 -1.00 21.63 8.08
N GLU A 52 -2.10 20.88 7.96
CA GLU A 52 -3.41 21.39 7.57
C GLU A 52 -3.98 22.41 8.56
N LEU A 53 -3.82 22.15 9.87
CA LEU A 53 -4.22 23.07 10.92
C LEU A 53 -3.43 24.38 10.84
N ALA A 54 -2.11 24.30 10.65
CA ALA A 54 -1.23 25.46 10.52
C ALA A 54 -1.58 26.30 9.28
N LEU A 55 -1.78 25.65 8.12
CA LEU A 55 -2.23 26.30 6.89
C LEU A 55 -3.61 26.95 7.07
N GLY A 56 -4.55 26.27 7.72
CA GLY A 56 -5.87 26.81 8.04
C GLY A 56 -5.82 28.01 9.00
N ALA A 57 -4.82 28.07 9.89
CA ALA A 57 -4.61 29.19 10.79
C ALA A 57 -4.04 30.43 10.06
N THR A 58 -3.12 30.23 9.11
CA THR A 58 -2.45 31.32 8.38
C THR A 58 -3.21 31.80 7.14
N SER A 59 -4.08 30.97 6.56
CA SER A 59 -4.79 31.26 5.29
C SER A 59 -6.09 32.04 5.50
N ALA A 60 -6.00 33.22 6.10
CA ALA A 60 -7.16 34.09 6.28
C ALA A 60 -7.73 34.53 4.92
N GLY A 61 -9.01 34.23 4.65
CA GLY A 61 -9.71 34.65 3.43
C GLY A 61 -9.72 33.64 2.27
N VAL A 62 -9.08 32.47 2.41
CA VAL A 62 -9.08 31.44 1.37
C VAL A 62 -10.33 30.54 1.48
N GLN A 63 -11.00 30.31 0.36
CA GLN A 63 -12.16 29.41 0.28
C GLN A 63 -11.70 27.97 0.58
N GLY A 64 -12.28 27.35 1.62
CA GLY A 64 -11.87 26.03 2.11
C GLY A 64 -11.12 26.03 3.45
N ARG A 65 -10.85 27.20 4.06
CA ARG A 65 -10.19 27.30 5.37
C ARG A 65 -10.87 26.46 6.47
N GLY A 66 -12.20 26.50 6.54
CA GLY A 66 -12.95 25.73 7.54
C GLY A 66 -12.76 24.23 7.38
N TRP A 67 -12.61 23.76 6.13
CA TRP A 67 -12.31 22.36 5.84
C TRP A 67 -10.90 21.98 6.30
N LEU A 68 -9.89 22.80 5.99
CA LEU A 68 -8.50 22.57 6.41
C LEU A 68 -8.34 22.47 7.94
N ILE A 69 -9.01 23.34 8.68
CA ILE A 69 -8.98 23.29 10.15
C ILE A 69 -9.66 22.02 10.65
N PHE A 70 -10.82 21.66 10.07
CA PHE A 70 -11.57 20.48 10.47
C PHE A 70 -10.81 19.18 10.16
N SER A 71 -10.27 19.04 8.95
CA SER A 71 -9.47 17.88 8.54
C SER A 71 -8.18 17.78 9.34
N GLY A 72 -7.54 18.92 9.63
CA GLY A 72 -6.35 18.98 10.48
C GLY A 72 -6.60 18.47 11.90
N ILE A 73 -7.71 18.89 12.53
CA ILE A 73 -8.11 18.39 13.86
C ILE A 73 -8.40 16.88 13.79
N LEU A 74 -9.13 16.42 12.78
CA LEU A 74 -9.41 15.00 12.62
C LEU A 74 -8.13 14.17 12.43
N GLY A 75 -7.17 14.65 11.63
CA GLY A 75 -5.89 14.01 11.40
C GLY A 75 -5.07 13.89 12.68
N ILE A 76 -5.02 14.96 13.48
CA ILE A 76 -4.34 14.95 14.79
C ILE A 76 -4.99 13.93 15.73
N VAL A 77 -6.32 13.95 15.87
CA VAL A 77 -7.05 13.02 16.74
C VAL A 77 -6.85 11.58 16.29
N ALA A 78 -6.97 11.32 14.99
CA ALA A 78 -6.75 9.99 14.43
C ALA A 78 -5.32 9.51 14.71
N GLY A 79 -4.32 10.35 14.48
CA GLY A 79 -2.93 10.04 14.75
C GLY A 79 -2.64 9.74 16.22
N ILE A 80 -3.21 10.51 17.15
CA ILE A 80 -3.11 10.25 18.59
C ILE A 80 -3.70 8.87 18.92
N ILE A 81 -4.92 8.57 18.45
CA ILE A 81 -5.58 7.29 18.71
C ILE A 81 -4.71 6.11 18.23
N VAL A 82 -4.11 6.25 17.05
CA VAL A 82 -3.24 5.22 16.46
C VAL A 82 -1.99 4.96 17.30
N VAL A 83 -1.36 6.02 17.83
CA VAL A 83 -0.16 5.89 18.66
C VAL A 83 -0.47 5.17 19.98
N PHE A 84 -1.61 5.45 20.60
CA PHE A 84 -2.00 4.83 21.87
C PHE A 84 -2.58 3.43 21.72
N ASN A 85 -3.24 3.12 20.60
CA ASN A 85 -3.83 1.80 20.36
C ASN A 85 -3.65 1.35 18.89
N PRO A 86 -2.45 0.88 18.53
CA PRO A 86 -2.13 0.56 17.13
C PRO A 86 -2.91 -0.65 16.60
N PHE A 87 -3.29 -1.60 17.45
CA PHE A 87 -4.07 -2.77 17.04
C PHE A 87 -5.52 -2.42 16.69
N MET A 88 -6.20 -1.62 17.54
CA MET A 88 -7.54 -1.13 17.21
C MET A 88 -7.51 -0.23 15.98
N SER A 89 -6.51 0.64 15.86
CA SER A 89 -6.38 1.51 14.70
C SER A 89 -6.11 0.75 13.41
N ALA A 90 -5.34 -0.35 13.44
CA ALA A 90 -5.19 -1.22 12.29
C ALA A 90 -6.53 -1.81 11.82
N ALA A 91 -7.41 -2.19 12.74
CA ALA A 91 -8.76 -2.65 12.41
C ALA A 91 -9.60 -1.53 11.79
N VAL A 92 -9.54 -0.31 12.34
CA VAL A 92 -10.22 0.86 11.77
C VAL A 92 -9.71 1.20 10.36
N LEU A 93 -8.40 1.18 10.14
CA LEU A 93 -7.80 1.38 8.81
C LEU A 93 -8.25 0.31 7.82
N THR A 94 -8.40 -0.93 8.30
CA THR A 94 -8.90 -2.04 7.48
C THR A 94 -10.38 -1.88 7.14
N TRP A 95 -11.19 -1.33 8.05
CA TRP A 95 -12.56 -0.93 7.74
C TRP A 95 -12.63 0.16 6.69
N VAL A 96 -11.80 1.20 6.81
CA VAL A 96 -11.72 2.27 5.81
C VAL A 96 -11.37 1.67 4.44
N LEU A 97 -10.38 0.78 4.39
CA LEU A 97 -10.01 0.06 3.17
C LEU A 97 -11.15 -0.82 2.64
N GLY A 98 -11.86 -1.55 3.51
CA GLY A 98 -12.98 -2.42 3.13
C GLY A 98 -14.16 -1.65 2.55
N ILE A 99 -14.54 -0.54 3.19
CA ILE A 99 -15.58 0.37 2.68
C ILE A 99 -15.15 0.95 1.33
N TRP A 100 -13.89 1.39 1.22
CA TRP A 100 -13.36 1.91 -0.03
C TRP A 100 -13.39 0.86 -1.16
N LEU A 101 -13.02 -0.40 -0.86
CA LEU A 101 -13.11 -1.53 -1.79
C LEU A 101 -14.56 -1.79 -2.25
N ILE A 102 -15.53 -1.72 -1.35
CA ILE A 102 -16.96 -1.87 -1.70
C ILE A 102 -17.38 -0.76 -2.64
N VAL A 103 -17.13 0.50 -2.26
CA VAL A 103 -17.51 1.67 -3.06
C VAL A 103 -16.87 1.61 -4.44
N HIS A 104 -15.56 1.36 -4.50
CA HIS A 104 -14.83 1.23 -5.76
C HIS A 104 -15.34 0.04 -6.59
N GLY A 105 -15.58 -1.11 -5.96
CA GLY A 105 -16.13 -2.29 -6.60
C GLY A 105 -17.50 -2.05 -7.22
N VAL A 106 -18.37 -1.30 -6.54
CA VAL A 106 -19.68 -0.89 -7.08
C VAL A 106 -19.52 0.00 -8.31
N PHE A 107 -18.61 0.98 -8.29
CA PHE A 107 -18.34 1.83 -9.45
C PHE A 107 -17.78 1.04 -10.64
N VAL A 108 -16.83 0.11 -10.40
CA VAL A 108 -16.26 -0.76 -11.44
C VAL A 108 -17.32 -1.68 -12.02
N PHE A 109 -18.15 -2.29 -11.17
CA PHE A 109 -19.26 -3.12 -11.57
C PHE A 109 -20.25 -2.36 -12.46
N ALA A 110 -20.67 -1.16 -12.03
CA ALA A 110 -21.58 -0.31 -12.79
C ALA A 110 -20.97 0.14 -14.12
N GLY A 111 -19.70 0.57 -14.12
CA GLY A 111 -18.98 0.97 -15.34
C GLY A 111 -18.75 -0.19 -16.33
N GLY A 112 -18.71 -1.42 -15.84
CA GLY A 112 -18.62 -2.63 -16.65
C GLY A 112 -19.72 -2.75 -17.70
N PHE A 113 -20.93 -2.28 -17.39
CA PHE A 113 -22.07 -2.34 -18.32
C PHE A 113 -22.00 -1.32 -19.46
N SER A 114 -21.18 -0.28 -19.33
CA SER A 114 -20.97 0.73 -20.37
C SER A 114 -19.93 0.31 -21.42
N LEU A 115 -19.23 -0.81 -21.22
CA LEU A 115 -18.19 -1.31 -22.14
C LEU A 115 -18.77 -2.23 -23.23
N PRO A 116 -18.53 -1.95 -24.53
CA PRO A 116 -18.87 -2.87 -25.60
C PRO A 116 -17.85 -4.04 -25.70
N GLY A 117 -18.32 -5.21 -26.14
CA GLY A 117 -17.49 -6.38 -26.41
C GLY A 117 -17.32 -7.35 -25.22
N ASN A 118 -16.43 -8.34 -25.37
CA ASN A 118 -16.23 -9.41 -24.38
C ASN A 118 -15.46 -8.97 -23.12
N HIS A 119 -14.71 -7.86 -23.21
CA HIS A 119 -13.96 -7.30 -22.09
C HIS A 119 -14.85 -6.84 -20.93
N LYS A 120 -16.14 -6.57 -21.20
CA LYS A 120 -17.12 -6.17 -20.17
C LYS A 120 -17.23 -7.19 -19.04
N TRP A 121 -17.17 -8.49 -19.36
CA TRP A 121 -17.33 -9.54 -18.36
C TRP A 121 -16.15 -9.59 -17.39
N TRP A 122 -14.94 -9.31 -17.86
CA TRP A 122 -13.76 -9.20 -16.99
C TRP A 122 -13.87 -8.04 -15.99
N VAL A 123 -14.47 -6.91 -16.41
CA VAL A 123 -14.66 -5.73 -15.54
C VAL A 123 -15.82 -5.96 -14.55
N VAL A 124 -16.91 -6.56 -14.99
CA VAL A 124 -18.04 -6.88 -14.10
C VAL A 124 -17.60 -7.87 -13.03
N VAL A 125 -16.87 -8.93 -13.41
CA VAL A 125 -16.35 -9.92 -12.45
C VAL A 125 -15.38 -9.27 -11.47
N SER A 126 -14.46 -8.41 -11.93
CA SER A 126 -13.54 -7.72 -11.02
C SER A 126 -14.28 -6.79 -10.04
N GLY A 127 -15.32 -6.10 -10.49
CA GLY A 127 -16.19 -5.29 -9.63
C GLY A 127 -16.87 -6.12 -8.54
N VAL A 128 -17.47 -7.27 -8.91
CA VAL A 128 -18.07 -8.19 -7.93
C VAL A 128 -17.04 -8.71 -6.94
N LEU A 129 -15.86 -9.12 -7.42
CA LEU A 129 -14.78 -9.59 -6.56
C LEU A 129 -14.31 -8.52 -5.57
N LEU A 130 -14.22 -7.26 -6.00
CA LEU A 130 -13.87 -6.13 -5.12
C LEU A 130 -14.94 -5.89 -4.04
N VAL A 131 -16.23 -5.96 -4.40
CA VAL A 131 -17.33 -5.82 -3.42
C VAL A 131 -17.28 -6.95 -2.39
N ILE A 132 -17.09 -8.20 -2.83
CA ILE A 132 -16.97 -9.35 -1.93
C ILE A 132 -15.75 -9.21 -1.02
N ALA A 133 -14.59 -8.86 -1.59
CA ALA A 133 -13.38 -8.65 -0.82
C ALA A 133 -13.57 -7.54 0.23
N GLY A 134 -14.15 -6.41 -0.16
CA GLY A 134 -14.45 -5.32 0.77
C GLY A 134 -15.45 -5.72 1.86
N ALA A 135 -16.47 -6.51 1.53
CA ALA A 135 -17.42 -7.04 2.51
C ALA A 135 -16.75 -7.98 3.54
N ILE A 136 -15.83 -8.83 3.09
CA ILE A 136 -15.02 -9.70 3.98
C ILE A 136 -14.19 -8.84 4.94
N PHE A 137 -13.58 -7.76 4.43
CA PHE A 137 -12.76 -6.85 5.22
C PHE A 137 -13.56 -6.10 6.28
N VAL A 138 -14.78 -5.68 5.93
CA VAL A 138 -15.70 -5.02 6.88
C VAL A 138 -16.21 -6.00 7.94
N ALA A 139 -16.50 -7.24 7.55
CA ALA A 139 -17.02 -8.25 8.47
C ALA A 139 -16.03 -8.63 9.56
N ASN A 140 -14.74 -8.80 9.23
CA ASN A 140 -13.69 -9.19 10.18
C ASN A 140 -12.41 -8.37 9.96
N PRO A 141 -12.35 -7.10 10.41
CA PRO A 141 -11.24 -6.21 10.10
C PRO A 141 -9.90 -6.63 10.69
N ALA A 142 -9.89 -7.20 11.90
CA ALA A 142 -8.66 -7.65 12.54
C ALA A 142 -8.01 -8.80 11.77
N GLU A 143 -8.81 -9.80 11.36
CA GLU A 143 -8.32 -10.91 10.53
C GLU A 143 -7.99 -10.47 9.11
N ALA A 144 -8.75 -9.53 8.54
CA ALA A 144 -8.45 -8.96 7.24
C ALA A 144 -7.10 -8.22 7.24
N ALA A 145 -6.76 -7.48 8.31
CA ALA A 145 -5.45 -6.86 8.46
C ALA A 145 -4.32 -7.90 8.50
N LEU A 146 -4.53 -9.01 9.22
CA LEU A 146 -3.56 -10.10 9.29
C LEU A 146 -3.41 -10.83 7.95
N SER A 147 -4.52 -11.11 7.26
CA SER A 147 -4.49 -11.77 5.95
C SER A 147 -3.80 -10.90 4.90
N LEU A 148 -4.00 -9.58 4.94
CA LEU A 148 -3.22 -8.62 4.15
C LEU A 148 -1.73 -8.71 4.48
N ALA A 149 -1.34 -8.76 5.75
CA ALA A 149 0.06 -8.89 6.13
C ALA A 149 0.67 -10.19 5.58
N PHE A 150 -0.03 -11.32 5.69
CA PHE A 150 0.43 -12.58 5.10
C PHE A 150 0.54 -12.51 3.57
N LEU A 151 -0.46 -11.95 2.91
CA LEU A 151 -0.48 -11.76 1.46
C LEU A 151 0.71 -10.89 1.01
N LEU A 152 0.92 -9.75 1.67
CA LEU A 152 2.02 -8.84 1.37
C LEU A 152 3.39 -9.47 1.70
N GLY A 153 3.49 -10.26 2.76
CA GLY A 153 4.71 -10.99 3.12
C GLY A 153 5.12 -12.00 2.04
N TRP A 154 4.18 -12.83 1.58
CA TRP A 154 4.42 -13.77 0.49
C TRP A 154 4.74 -13.06 -0.82
N LEU A 155 3.97 -12.02 -1.17
CA LEU A 155 4.23 -11.21 -2.36
C LEU A 155 5.62 -10.57 -2.32
N ALA A 156 6.05 -10.04 -1.17
CA ALA A 156 7.37 -9.44 -1.00
C ALA A 156 8.50 -10.46 -1.21
N ILE A 157 8.34 -11.69 -0.72
CA ILE A 157 9.31 -12.77 -0.94
C ILE A 157 9.37 -13.14 -2.42
N VAL A 158 8.22 -13.40 -3.05
CA VAL A 158 8.15 -13.78 -4.46
C VAL A 158 8.75 -12.68 -5.33
N TRP A 159 8.34 -11.44 -5.12
CA TRP A 159 8.88 -10.27 -5.82
C TRP A 159 10.39 -10.12 -5.60
N GLY A 160 10.85 -10.31 -4.37
CA GLY A 160 12.27 -10.23 -4.03
C GLY A 160 13.12 -11.30 -4.71
N ILE A 161 12.60 -12.52 -4.84
CA ILE A 161 13.22 -13.59 -5.62
C ILE A 161 13.33 -13.18 -7.10
N PHE A 162 12.22 -12.70 -7.69
CA PHE A 162 12.22 -12.23 -9.08
C PHE A 162 13.27 -11.12 -9.31
N CYS A 163 13.31 -10.10 -8.46
CA CYS A 163 14.29 -9.01 -8.56
C CYS A 163 15.73 -9.49 -8.41
N THR A 164 15.99 -10.40 -7.47
CA THR A 164 17.33 -10.96 -7.25
C THR A 164 17.81 -11.75 -8.47
N VAL A 165 16.95 -12.62 -9.00
CA VAL A 165 17.26 -13.43 -10.21
C VAL A 165 17.46 -12.52 -11.42
N ALA A 166 16.60 -11.53 -11.63
CA ALA A 166 16.74 -10.56 -12.72
C ALA A 166 18.04 -9.77 -12.62
N GLY A 167 18.41 -9.32 -11.41
CA GLY A 167 19.67 -8.60 -11.18
C GLY A 167 20.90 -9.46 -11.47
N ILE A 168 20.89 -10.74 -11.08
CA ILE A 168 21.97 -11.69 -11.42
C ILE A 168 22.04 -11.92 -12.94
N ALA A 169 20.90 -12.13 -13.60
CA ALA A 169 20.84 -12.32 -15.05
C ALA A 169 21.40 -11.10 -15.82
N LEU A 170 21.07 -9.88 -15.38
CA LEU A 170 21.62 -8.65 -15.93
C LEU A 170 23.13 -8.53 -15.70
N MET A 171 23.62 -8.91 -14.52
CA MET A 171 25.06 -8.89 -14.22
C MET A 171 25.85 -9.86 -15.10
N ILE A 172 25.30 -11.04 -15.40
CA ILE A 172 25.92 -12.02 -16.30
C ILE A 172 25.87 -11.52 -17.75
N GLY A 173 24.75 -10.93 -18.19
CA GLY A 173 24.59 -10.38 -19.54
C GLY A 173 25.57 -9.25 -19.83
N ALA A 174 25.78 -8.33 -18.88
CA ALA A 174 26.72 -7.22 -19.02
C ALA A 174 28.17 -7.71 -19.23
N ARG A 175 28.57 -8.80 -18.56
CA ARG A 175 29.92 -9.39 -18.71
C ARG A 175 30.14 -10.05 -20.07
N ARG A 176 29.10 -10.64 -20.68
CA ARG A 176 29.20 -11.30 -21.99
C ARG A 176 29.37 -10.32 -23.15
N VAL A 177 28.83 -9.11 -23.04
CA VAL A 177 28.96 -8.07 -24.06
C VAL A 177 30.34 -7.42 -24.02
N GLY A 178 30.88 -7.17 -22.82
CA GLY A 178 32.23 -6.62 -22.66
C GLY A 178 33.36 -7.56 -23.12
N SER A 179 33.12 -8.87 -23.24
CA SER A 179 34.14 -9.83 -23.73
C SER A 179 34.16 -10.01 -25.25
N GLN A 180 33.28 -9.35 -25.99
CA GLN A 180 33.17 -9.43 -27.46
C GLN A 180 33.71 -8.16 -28.16
N LEU A 181 34.28 -7.23 -27.38
CA LEU A 181 34.96 -6.01 -27.83
C LEU A 181 36.45 -6.13 -27.53
#